data_AF-A0A2I0VPK5-F1
#
_entry.id   AF-A0A2I0VPK5-F1
#
_cell.length_a   1.000
_cell.length_b   1.000
_cell.length_c   1.000
_cell.angle_alpha   90.00
_cell.angle_beta   90.00
_cell.angle_gamma   90.00
#
_symmetry.space_group_name_H-M   'P 1'
#
loop_
_entity.id
_entity.type
_entity.pdbx_description
1 polymer ?
#
loop_
_entity_poly.entity_id
_entity_poly.type
_entity_poly.pdbx_seq_one_letter_code
_entity_poly.pdbx_strand_id
1 'polypeptide(L)' 'MTRYARCGGKIWELIFPEKLVIVRHTETRMCSGKGSPKYWVSIVKPGQILYEMS' A
#
# COMPACT_ATOMS: atom_id res chain seq x y z
N MET A 1 5.24 15.26 -0.36
CA MET A 1 4.61 16.10 0.69
C MET A 1 5.63 16.56 1.73
N THR A 2 6.26 15.65 2.48
CA THR A 2 7.31 15.96 3.49
C THR A 2 8.43 16.87 3.00
N ARG A 3 9.02 16.61 1.82
CA ARG A 3 10.08 17.47 1.24
C ARG A 3 9.61 18.88 0.88
N TYR A 4 8.38 19.04 0.40
CA TYR A 4 7.81 20.35 0.06
C TYR A 4 7.40 21.14 1.30
N ALA A 5 6.98 20.44 2.35
CA ALA A 5 6.66 21.02 3.65
C ALA A 5 7.90 21.50 4.43
N ARG A 6 9.13 21.25 3.93
CA ARG A 6 10.42 21.62 4.57
C ARG A 6 10.50 21.20 6.05
N CYS A 7 9.95 20.02 6.38
CA CYS A 7 9.80 19.52 7.76
C CYS A 7 8.95 20.40 8.69
N GLY A 8 8.22 21.38 8.16
CA GLY A 8 7.21 22.15 8.87
C GLY A 8 5.83 21.48 8.77
N GLY A 9 5.07 21.52 9.85
CA GLY A 9 3.73 20.92 9.93
C GLY A 9 3.74 19.43 10.29
N LYS A 10 2.59 18.93 10.75
CA LYS A 10 2.41 17.54 11.14
C LYS A 10 1.60 16.82 10.08
N ILE A 11 2.21 15.83 9.43
CA ILE A 11 1.56 15.00 8.43
C ILE A 11 1.06 13.72 9.11
N TRP A 12 -0.22 13.41 8.93
CA TRP A 12 -0.83 12.20 9.42
C TRP A 12 -1.12 11.26 8.25
N GLU A 13 -0.69 10.00 8.38
CA GLU A 13 -1.07 8.94 7.46
C GLU A 13 -2.30 8.24 8.04
N LEU A 14 -3.42 8.29 7.33
CA LEU A 14 -4.69 7.74 7.82
C LEU A 14 -4.92 6.28 7.39
N ILE A 15 -3.99 5.73 6.60
CA ILE A 15 -4.15 4.44 5.95
C ILE A 15 -2.98 3.54 6.29
N PHE A 16 -3.31 2.32 6.71
CA PHE A 16 -2.32 1.29 7.02
C PHE A 16 -2.45 0.10 6.06
N PRO A 17 -1.34 -0.47 5.56
CA PRO A 17 -1.37 -1.61 4.67
C PRO A 17 -1.49 -2.93 5.47
N GLU A 18 -2.70 -3.46 5.60
CA GLU A 18 -2.97 -4.70 6.35
C GLU A 18 -2.97 -5.95 5.46
N LYS A 19 -3.29 -5.81 4.16
CA LYS A 19 -3.56 -6.98 3.31
C LYS A 19 -2.31 -7.41 2.55
N LEU A 20 -2.00 -8.71 2.60
CA LEU A 20 -0.96 -9.34 1.79
C LEU A 20 -1.48 -9.70 0.38
N VAL A 21 -0.72 -9.30 -0.65
CA VAL A 21 -0.95 -9.74 -2.02
C VAL A 21 0.11 -10.76 -2.41
N ILE A 22 -0.38 -11.92 -2.85
CA ILE A 22 0.42 -13.07 -3.23
C ILE A 22 0.54 -13.12 -4.74
N VAL A 23 1.77 -13.23 -5.25
CA VAL A 23 2.06 -13.25 -6.69
C VAL A 23 2.88 -14.49 -7.03
N ARG A 24 2.51 -15.18 -8.12
CA ARG A 24 3.32 -16.28 -8.67
C ARG A 24 4.44 -15.74 -9.56
N HIS A 25 5.53 -16.48 -9.67
CA HIS A 25 6.61 -16.14 -10.60
C HIS A 25 6.13 -16.28 -12.06
N THR A 26 6.58 -15.36 -12.90
CA THR A 26 6.14 -15.20 -14.30
C THR A 26 6.36 -16.44 -15.17
N GLU A 27 7.30 -17.30 -14.82
CA GLU A 27 7.70 -18.46 -15.63
C GLU A 27 6.89 -19.74 -15.32
N THR A 28 6.04 -19.72 -14.29
CA THR A 28 5.28 -20.91 -13.86
C THR A 28 3.93 -21.04 -14.55
N ARG A 29 3.59 -22.25 -14.99
CA ARG A 29 2.24 -22.57 -15.50
C ARG A 29 1.20 -22.51 -14.37
N MET A 30 -0.05 -22.28 -14.75
CA MET A 30 -1.17 -22.27 -13.81
C MET A 30 -1.40 -23.66 -13.19
N CYS A 31 -2.11 -23.70 -12.04
CA CYS A 31 -2.42 -24.89 -11.23
C CYS A 31 -1.33 -25.42 -10.25
N SER A 32 -0.39 -24.59 -9.79
CA SER A 32 0.64 -24.99 -8.80
C SER A 32 0.45 -24.44 -7.36
N GLY A 33 -0.77 -24.07 -6.93
CA GLY A 33 -1.05 -23.53 -5.58
C GLY A 33 -0.74 -22.03 -5.40
N LYS A 34 -1.06 -21.43 -4.25
CA LYS A 34 -0.83 -19.97 -4.02
C LYS A 34 0.67 -19.65 -4.01
N GLY A 35 1.08 -18.53 -4.60
CA GLY A 35 2.48 -18.08 -4.67
C GLY A 35 3.02 -17.55 -3.33
N SER A 36 4.12 -16.79 -3.38
CA SER A 36 4.68 -16.10 -2.21
C SER A 36 4.09 -14.68 -2.04
N PRO A 37 3.98 -14.16 -0.79
CA PRO A 37 3.56 -12.78 -0.56
C PRO A 37 4.59 -11.81 -1.14
N LYS A 38 4.16 -10.88 -1.99
CA LYS A 38 5.08 -9.97 -2.70
C LYS A 38 5.00 -8.53 -2.23
N TYR A 39 3.80 -8.04 -1.89
CA TYR A 39 3.61 -6.68 -1.38
C TYR A 39 2.38 -6.58 -0.48
N TRP A 40 2.42 -5.58 0.40
CA TRP A 40 1.31 -5.19 1.26
C TRP A 40 0.48 -4.11 0.57
N VAL A 41 -0.84 -4.19 0.71
CA VAL A 41 -1.78 -3.28 0.07
C VAL A 41 -2.82 -2.83 1.09
N SER A 42 -3.19 -1.56 1.02
CA SER A 42 -4.41 -1.06 1.65
C SER A 42 -5.48 -0.82 0.59
N ILE A 43 -6.72 -1.20 0.90
CA ILE A 43 -7.85 -1.03 -0.02
C ILE A 43 -8.39 0.37 0.16
N VAL A 44 -8.28 1.20 -0.88
CA VAL A 44 -8.77 2.58 -0.89
C VAL A 44 -10.04 2.66 -1.72
N LYS A 45 -11.12 3.18 -1.15
CA LYS A 45 -12.39 3.49 -1.82
C LYS A 45 -12.51 4.98 -2.11
N PRO A 46 -13.26 5.39 -3.15
CA PRO A 46 -13.53 6.80 -3.41
C PRO A 46 -14.12 7.48 -2.17
N GLY A 47 -13.62 8.67 -1.84
CA GLY A 47 -14.03 9.44 -0.66
C GLY A 47 -13.18 9.23 0.60
N GLN A 48 -12.20 8.31 0.60
CA GLN A 48 -11.26 8.18 1.72
C GLN A 48 -10.11 9.20 1.62
N ILE A 49 -9.80 9.82 2.76
CA ILE A 49 -8.65 10.72 2.91
C ILE A 49 -7.42 9.87 3.23
N LEU A 50 -6.33 10.05 2.46
CA LEU A 50 -5.11 9.25 2.62
C LEU A 50 -4.13 9.91 3.60
N TYR A 51 -4.02 11.24 3.52
CA TYR A 51 -3.10 12.05 4.28
C TYR A 51 -3.79 13.32 4.74
N GLU A 52 -3.54 13.69 5.99
CA GLU A 52 -3.91 14.99 6.54
C GLU A 52 -2.65 15.78 6.89
N MET A 53 -2.76 17.11 6.82
CA MET A 53 -1.72 18.04 7.26
C MET A 53 -2.33 19.02 8.25
N SER A 54 -1.63 19.23 9.37
CA SER A 54 -1.88 20.31 10.32
C SER A 54 -0.68 21.25 10.40
#